data_AF-A0A7V3K184-F1
#
_entry.id   AF-A0A7V3K184-F1
#
_cell.length_a   1.000
_cell.length_b   1.000
_cell.length_c   1.000
_cell.angle_alpha   90.00
_cell.angle_beta   90.00
_cell.angle_gamma   90.00
#
_symmetry.space_group_name_H-M   'P 1'
#
loop_
_entity.id
_entity.type
_entity.pdbx_description
1 polymer ?
#
loop_
_entity_poly.entity_id
_entity_poly.type
_entity_poly.pdbx_seq_one_letter_code
_entity_poly.pdbx_strand_id
1 'polypeptide(L)' 'MPQERVGEISSRRQRTNEEILAPEVRVIGQDGRQVGVLSRREALRLAEEQGLDLVEVDPNADPP' A
#
# COMPACT_ATOMS: atom_id res chain seq x y z
N MET A 1 15.73 20.53 -29.13
CA MET A 1 14.50 20.39 -28.31
C MET A 1 14.80 19.39 -27.19
N PRO A 2 14.49 19.72 -25.93
CA PRO A 2 15.03 19.07 -24.73
C PRO A 2 14.50 17.65 -24.49
N GLN A 3 15.35 16.84 -23.88
CA GLN A 3 15.20 15.41 -23.62
C GLN A 3 14.10 15.14 -22.58
N GLU A 4 13.18 14.22 -22.89
CA GLU A 4 12.22 13.68 -21.95
C GLU A 4 12.99 12.93 -20.86
N ARG A 5 12.96 13.47 -19.64
CA ARG A 5 13.57 12.82 -18.48
C ARG A 5 12.75 11.57 -18.18
N VAL A 6 13.35 10.41 -18.41
CA VAL A 6 12.90 9.15 -17.81
C VAL A 6 12.82 9.42 -16.31
N GLY A 7 11.60 9.50 -15.77
CA GLY A 7 11.38 9.63 -14.35
C GLY A 7 12.09 8.47 -13.67
N GLU A 8 13.12 8.80 -12.90
CA GLU A 8 13.82 7.88 -12.02
C GLU A 8 12.77 7.18 -11.16
N ILE A 9 12.41 5.93 -11.49
CA ILE A 9 11.55 5.10 -10.67
C ILE A 9 12.38 4.82 -9.41
N SER A 10 12.30 5.75 -8.48
CA SER A 10 12.97 5.70 -7.20
C SER A 10 12.64 4.35 -6.60
N SER A 11 13.70 3.60 -6.28
CA SER A 11 13.73 2.34 -5.57
C SER A 11 13.21 2.46 -4.13
N ARG A 12 12.04 3.08 -3.96
CA ARG A 12 11.29 3.12 -2.72
C ARG A 12 10.70 1.73 -2.58
N ARG A 13 11.40 0.84 -1.86
CA ARG A 13 10.90 -0.50 -1.53
C ARG A 13 9.53 -0.34 -0.91
N GLN A 14 8.49 -0.69 -1.66
CA GLN A 14 7.13 -0.75 -1.15
C GLN A 14 7.11 -1.86 -0.11
N ARG A 15 6.66 -1.51 1.11
CA ARG A 15 6.49 -2.50 2.17
C ARG A 15 5.26 -3.33 1.85
N THR A 16 5.38 -4.63 1.98
CA THR A 16 4.25 -5.54 1.72
C THR A 16 3.97 -6.37 2.97
N ASN A 17 2.70 -6.68 3.20
CA ASN A 17 2.23 -7.55 4.27
C ASN A 17 2.85 -7.19 5.65
N GLU A 18 3.68 -8.08 6.19
CA GLU A 18 4.31 -7.94 7.51
C GLU A 18 5.38 -6.83 7.57
N GLU A 19 5.88 -6.36 6.42
CA GLU A 19 6.84 -5.25 6.37
C GLU A 19 6.18 -3.91 6.75
N ILE A 20 4.85 -3.85 6.72
CA ILE A 20 4.08 -2.66 7.07
C ILE A 20 4.06 -2.52 8.59
N LEU A 21 4.77 -1.52 9.11
CA LEU A 21 4.91 -1.32 10.56
C LEU A 21 3.82 -0.41 11.15
N ALA A 22 3.05 0.27 10.29
CA ALA A 22 1.98 1.16 10.71
C ALA A 22 0.90 0.42 11.52
N PRO A 23 0.36 1.01 12.60
CA PRO A 23 -0.70 0.40 13.39
C PRO A 23 -2.04 0.38 12.63
N GLU A 24 -2.29 1.40 11.83
CA GLU A 24 -3.49 1.60 11.01
C GLU A 24 -3.07 1.91 9.59
N VAL A 25 -3.81 1.39 8.62
CA VAL A 25 -3.57 1.53 7.20
C VAL A 25 -4.86 1.81 6.46
N ARG A 26 -4.81 2.63 5.42
CA ARG A 26 -5.94 2.85 4.51
C ARG A 26 -5.96 1.75 3.45
N VAL A 27 -6.96 0.89 3.53
CA VAL A 27 -7.11 -0.24 2.61
C VAL A 27 -8.00 0.13 1.43
N ILE A 28 -7.47 -0.13 0.23
CA ILE A 28 -8.18 0.00 -1.04
C ILE A 28 -8.24 -1.40 -1.66
N GLY A 29 -9.43 -1.90 -1.94
CA GLY A 29 -9.62 -3.19 -2.59
C GLY A 29 -9.22 -3.16 -4.07
N GLN A 30 -9.07 -4.33 -4.67
CA GLN A 30 -8.66 -4.47 -6.08
C GLN A 30 -9.64 -3.87 -7.10
N ASP A 31 -10.93 -3.80 -6.73
CA ASP A 31 -11.96 -3.12 -7.53
C ASP A 31 -11.85 -1.58 -7.48
N GLY A 32 -10.83 -1.05 -6.77
CA GLY A 32 -10.67 0.38 -6.52
C GLY A 32 -11.60 0.93 -5.43
N ARG A 33 -12.34 0.06 -4.73
CA ARG A 33 -13.21 0.45 -3.63
C ARG A 33 -12.39 0.72 -2.37
N GLN A 34 -12.60 1.88 -1.76
CA GLN A 34 -12.07 2.16 -0.43
C GLN A 34 -12.79 1.27 0.57
N VAL A 35 -12.05 0.37 1.22
CA VAL A 35 -12.56 -0.44 2.33
C VAL A 35 -12.62 0.42 3.59
N GLY A 36 -11.63 1.30 3.78
CA GLY A 36 -11.55 2.24 4.89
C GLY A 36 -10.19 2.18 5.57
N VAL A 37 -10.10 2.79 6.75
CA VAL A 37 -8.93 2.66 7.62
C VAL A 37 -9.12 1.42 8.48
N LEU A 38 -8.20 0.48 8.35
CA LEU A 38 -8.19 -0.77 9.11
C LEU A 38 -6.92 -0.85 9.93
N SER A 39 -6.98 -1.56 11.04
CA SER A 39 -5.76 -1.95 11.74
C SER A 39 -4.92 -2.86 10.86
N ARG A 40 -3.59 -2.82 10.98
CA ARG A 40 -2.68 -3.70 10.21
C ARG A 40 -3.13 -5.16 10.24
N ARG A 41 -3.54 -5.68 11.40
CA ARG A 41 -4.00 -7.07 11.55
C ARG A 41 -5.25 -7.36 10.72
N GLU A 42 -6.22 -6.45 10.74
CA GLU A 42 -7.45 -6.60 9.96
C GLU A 42 -7.17 -6.47 8.45
N ALA A 43 -6.27 -5.56 8.06
CA ALA A 43 -5.85 -5.40 6.67
C ALA A 43 -5.14 -6.66 6.14
N LEU A 44 -4.22 -7.23 6.92
CA LEU A 44 -3.54 -8.49 6.60
C LEU A 44 -4.54 -9.64 6.48
N ARG A 45 -5.40 -9.81 7.48
CA ARG A 45 -6.43 -10.86 7.46
C ARG A 45 -7.35 -10.72 6.25
N LEU A 46 -7.78 -9.50 5.93
CA LEU A 46 -8.64 -9.23 4.78
C LEU A 46 -7.92 -9.54 3.45
N ALA A 47 -6.61 -9.27 3.37
CA ALA A 47 -5.79 -9.64 2.23
C ALA A 47 -5.69 -11.18 2.11
N GLU A 48 -5.37 -11.87 3.21
CA GLU A 48 -5.29 -13.34 3.27
C GLU A 48 -6.61 -14.03 2.89
N GLU A 49 -7.75 -13.58 3.44
CA GLU A 49 -9.08 -14.14 3.17
C GLU A 49 -9.48 -13.98 1.70
N GLN A 50 -8.96 -12.96 1.03
CA GLN A 50 -9.18 -12.70 -0.40
C GLN A 50 -8.07 -13.28 -1.29
N GLY A 51 -7.03 -13.89 -0.72
CA GLY A 51 -5.87 -14.40 -1.46
C GLY A 51 -5.03 -13.30 -2.12
N LEU A 52 -4.97 -12.13 -1.49
CA LEU A 52 -4.30 -10.93 -1.98
C LEU A 52 -3.12 -10.54 -1.07
N ASP A 53 -2.23 -9.71 -1.60
CA ASP A 53 -1.15 -9.09 -0.83
C ASP A 53 -1.50 -7.65 -0.47
N LEU A 54 -1.17 -7.25 0.76
CA LEU A 54 -1.29 -5.88 1.23
C LEU A 54 -0.03 -5.11 0.84
N VAL A 55 -0.15 -4.13 -0.06
CA VAL A 55 0.99 -3.31 -0.51
C VAL A 55 0.84 -1.88 0.00
N GLU A 56 1.89 -1.36 0.63
CA GLU A 56 1.98 0.05 1.05
C GLU A 56 2.23 0.93 -0.17
N VAL A 57 1.22 1.70 -0.58
CA VAL A 57 1.28 2.57 -1.76
C VAL A 57 1.93 3.91 -1.42
N ASP A 58 1.64 4.46 -0.23
CA ASP A 58 2.22 5.74 0.20
C ASP A 58 2.76 5.67 1.65
N PRO A 59 4.08 5.46 1.83
CA PRO A 59 4.71 5.46 3.17
C PRO A 59 4.61 6.80 3.90
N ASN A 60 4.27 7.90 3.23
CA ASN A 60 4.21 9.24 3.83
C ASN A 60 2.77 9.67 4.17
N ALA A 61 1.76 8.86 3.84
CA ALA A 61 0.38 9.15 4.17
C ALA A 61 0.10 8.83 5.65
N ASP A 62 -0.87 9.54 6.23
CA ASP A 62 -1.28 9.41 7.62
C ASP A 62 -2.82 9.21 7.66
N PRO A 63 -3.32 7.97 7.80
CA PRO A 63 -2.61 6.69 7.82
C PRO A 63 -2.12 6.24 6.42
N PRO A 64 -1.03 5.46 6.35
CA PRO A 64 -0.44 4.96 5.11
C PRO A 64 -1.29 3.92 4.38
#